data_AF-A0AAE1QT93-F1
#
_entry.id   AF-A0AAE1QT93-F1
#
_cell.length_a   1.000
_cell.length_b   1.000
_cell.length_c   1.000
_cell.angle_alpha   90.00
_cell.angle_beta   90.00
_cell.angle_gamma   90.00
#
_symmetry.space_group_name_H-M   'P 1'
#
loop_
_entity.id
_entity.type
_entity.pdbx_description
1 polymer ?
#
loop_
_entity_poly.entity_id
_entity_poly.type
_entity_poly.pdbx_seq_one_letter_code
_entity_poly.pdbx_strand_id
1 'polypeptide(L)'
;MNLGADTLLSWSLRRLHLSGSQSGEKRESSVMVDKLLQFHEKETSTILVMSDCEKDLEVLRETYKSGKTKEESWRRSQLKNLLRLLEEKEDDIFKALKQDLGKHQVEAYRDEQHIAITELSSDHNQHETKQKSFLS
;
A
#
# COMPACT_ATOMS: atom_id res chain seq x y z
N MET A 1 30.18 7.67 16.95
CA MET A 1 30.87 6.49 16.37
C MET A 1 30.03 6.01 15.21
N ASN A 2 30.44 6.34 13.98
CA ASN A 2 29.64 6.14 12.77
C ASN A 2 30.23 4.94 12.01
N LEU A 3 29.87 3.73 12.43
CA LEU A 3 30.49 2.47 11.95
C LEU A 3 29.93 1.95 10.61
N GLY A 4 29.05 2.72 9.95
CA GLY A 4 28.37 2.28 8.71
C GLY A 4 28.96 2.84 7.41
N ALA A 5 29.54 4.04 7.42
CA ALA A 5 30.00 4.71 6.19
C ALA A 5 31.41 4.26 5.74
N ASP A 6 32.28 3.90 6.69
CA ASP A 6 33.68 3.55 6.43
C ASP A 6 33.85 2.17 5.77
N THR A 7 32.86 1.28 5.91
CA THR A 7 32.89 -0.04 5.27
C THR A 7 32.47 0.02 3.80
N LEU A 8 31.54 0.90 3.40
CA LEU A 8 31.06 0.96 2.01
C LEU A 8 32.05 1.66 1.06
N LEU A 9 32.76 2.69 1.55
CA LEU A 9 33.85 3.32 0.81
C LEU A 9 35.05 2.37 0.66
N SER A 10 35.33 1.54 1.68
CA SER A 10 36.37 0.51 1.66
C SER A 10 36.18 -0.54 0.57
N TRP A 11 34.94 -1.00 0.33
CA TRP A 11 34.64 -1.97 -0.73
C TRP A 11 34.67 -1.34 -2.12
N SER A 12 34.28 -0.07 -2.24
CA SER A 12 34.29 0.69 -3.50
C SER A 12 35.72 0.99 -3.98
N LEU A 13 36.61 1.42 -3.08
CA LEU A 13 38.02 1.73 -3.40
C LEU A 13 38.87 0.47 -3.64
N ARG A 14 38.59 -0.64 -2.95
CA ARG A 14 39.34 -1.90 -3.13
C ARG A 14 39.05 -2.59 -4.47
N ARG A 15 37.91 -2.33 -5.10
CA ARG A 15 37.54 -2.92 -6.39
C ARG A 15 38.12 -2.17 -7.59
N LEU A 16 38.32 -0.86 -7.50
CA LEU A 16 38.97 -0.04 -8.54
C LEU A 16 40.47 -0.37 -8.74
N HIS A 17 41.11 -1.04 -7.77
CA HIS A 17 42.53 -1.40 -7.84
C HIS A 17 42.81 -2.73 -8.59
N LEU A 18 41.79 -3.46 -9.05
CA LEU A 18 41.93 -4.80 -9.64
C LEU A 18 41.64 -4.89 -11.15
N SER A 19 41.28 -3.80 -11.83
CA SER A 19 41.00 -3.81 -13.27
C SER A 19 42.02 -3.00 -14.06
N GLY A 20 43.14 -3.65 -14.40
CA GLY A 20 43.98 -3.24 -15.51
C GLY A 20 44.13 -4.40 -16.48
N SER A 21 43.31 -4.45 -17.55
CA SER A 21 43.74 -4.71 -18.93
C SER A 21 42.52 -4.81 -19.88
N GLN A 22 42.63 -4.15 -21.03
CA GLN A 22 41.53 -3.75 -21.92
C GLN A 22 40.93 -4.89 -22.79
N SER A 23 39.63 -4.78 -23.09
CA SER A 23 39.10 -4.51 -24.47
C SER A 23 37.67 -5.02 -24.72
N GLY A 24 37.10 -5.89 -23.86
CA GLY A 24 35.66 -6.23 -23.82
C GLY A 24 34.85 -5.45 -22.78
N GLU A 25 35.55 -4.69 -21.94
CA GLU A 25 35.11 -4.20 -20.63
C GLU A 25 34.18 -2.98 -20.68
N LYS A 26 34.08 -2.28 -21.82
CA LYS A 26 33.23 -1.08 -21.96
C LYS A 26 31.74 -1.40 -21.97
N ARG A 27 31.33 -2.50 -22.60
CA ARG A 27 29.92 -2.93 -22.63
C ARG A 27 29.52 -3.55 -21.29
N GLU A 28 30.39 -4.35 -20.69
CA GLU A 28 30.16 -4.92 -19.36
C GLU A 28 30.17 -3.85 -18.26
N SER A 29 31.05 -2.84 -18.34
CA SER A 29 31.02 -1.69 -17.43
C SER A 29 29.73 -0.89 -17.56
N SER A 30 29.22 -0.67 -18.78
CA SER A 30 27.91 -0.01 -18.96
C SER A 30 26.78 -0.79 -18.31
N VAL A 31 26.73 -2.10 -18.53
CA VAL A 31 25.71 -2.99 -17.93
C VAL A 31 25.86 -3.06 -16.40
N MET A 32 27.08 -2.96 -15.87
CA MET A 32 27.36 -2.98 -14.44
C MET A 32 26.99 -1.65 -13.78
N VAL A 33 27.23 -0.52 -14.45
CA VAL A 33 26.78 0.81 -14.03
C VAL A 33 25.25 0.88 -14.02
N ASP A 34 24.57 0.35 -15.04
CA ASP A 34 23.10 0.30 -15.08
C ASP A 34 22.53 -0.58 -13.95
N LYS A 35 23.15 -1.74 -13.66
CA LYS A 35 22.76 -2.59 -12.52
C LYS A 35 22.97 -1.90 -11.17
N LEU A 36 24.05 -1.13 -11.03
CA LEU A 36 24.34 -0.35 -9.81
C LEU A 36 23.34 0.79 -9.62
N LEU A 37 23.00 1.52 -10.69
CA LEU A 37 21.95 2.54 -10.68
C LEU A 37 20.60 1.94 -10.32
N GLN A 38 20.22 0.83 -10.95
CA GLN A 38 18.95 0.16 -10.70
C GLN A 38 18.86 -0.42 -9.28
N PHE A 39 19.98 -0.86 -8.71
CA PHE A 39 20.05 -1.30 -7.31
C PHE A 39 19.89 -0.11 -6.35
N HIS A 40 20.58 1.00 -6.60
CA HIS A 40 20.48 2.21 -5.79
C HIS A 40 19.08 2.85 -5.85
N GLU A 41 18.44 2.87 -7.03
CA GLU A 41 17.04 3.30 -7.20
C GLU A 41 16.08 2.43 -6.38
N LYS A 42 16.27 1.12 -6.37
CA LYS A 42 15.47 0.19 -5.55
C LYS A 42 15.66 0.42 -4.05
N GLU A 43 16.89 0.62 -3.58
CA GLU A 43 17.16 0.92 -2.17
C GLU A 43 16.54 2.26 -1.76
N THR A 44 16.68 3.28 -2.60
CA THR A 44 16.10 4.62 -2.37
C THR A 44 14.57 4.55 -2.35
N SER A 45 13.96 3.81 -3.28
CA SER A 45 12.51 3.58 -3.31
C SER A 45 12.02 2.80 -2.09
N THR A 46 12.79 1.84 -1.58
CA THR A 46 12.44 1.07 -0.39
C THR A 46 12.47 1.94 0.87
N ILE A 47 13.50 2.79 1.00
CA ILE A 47 13.62 3.73 2.12
C ILE A 47 12.48 4.77 2.11
N LEU A 48 12.13 5.29 0.92
CA LEU A 48 10.98 6.20 0.76
C LEU A 48 9.67 5.56 1.22
N VAL A 49 9.38 4.33 0.80
CA VAL A 49 8.17 3.58 1.21
C VAL A 49 8.16 3.34 2.72
N MET A 50 9.29 2.95 3.33
CA MET A 50 9.36 2.76 4.78
C MET A 50 9.10 4.06 5.56
N SER A 51 9.58 5.21 5.06
CA SER A 51 9.36 6.50 5.71
C SER A 51 7.89 6.94 5.67
N ASP A 52 7.14 6.58 4.63
CA ASP A 52 5.74 6.98 4.50
C ASP A 52 4.82 6.08 5.34
N CYS A 53 5.11 4.78 5.41
CA CYS A 53 4.43 3.86 6.32
C CYS A 53 4.51 4.32 7.78
N GLU A 54 5.66 4.83 8.24
CA GLU A 54 5.82 5.29 9.64
C GLU A 54 4.91 6.50 9.94
N LYS A 55 4.73 7.40 8.98
CA LYS A 55 3.83 8.56 9.12
C LYS A 55 2.37 8.10 9.17
N ASP A 56 1.97 7.18 8.30
CA ASP A 56 0.62 6.63 8.27
C ASP A 56 0.28 5.91 9.58
N LEU A 57 1.25 5.16 10.13
CA LEU A 57 1.12 4.51 11.43
C LEU A 57 0.93 5.50 12.56
N GLU A 58 1.63 6.64 12.55
CA GLU A 58 1.45 7.66 13.59
C GLU A 58 0.04 8.27 13.52
N VAL A 59 -0.43 8.65 12.32
CA VAL A 59 -1.79 9.18 12.13
C VAL A 59 -2.87 8.20 12.59
N LEU A 60 -2.68 6.90 12.31
CA LEU A 60 -3.60 5.86 12.75
C LEU A 60 -3.60 5.72 14.28
N ARG A 61 -2.43 5.73 14.92
CA ARG A 61 -2.28 5.67 16.37
C ARG A 61 -2.92 6.87 17.05
N GLU A 62 -2.68 8.08 16.55
CA GLU A 62 -3.30 9.31 17.07
C GLU A 62 -4.82 9.28 16.92
N THR A 63 -5.30 8.87 15.74
CA THR A 63 -6.72 8.68 15.46
C THR A 63 -7.37 7.74 16.47
N TYR A 64 -6.75 6.59 16.76
CA TYR A 64 -7.25 5.66 17.76
C TYR A 64 -7.19 6.23 19.19
N LYS A 65 -6.04 6.79 19.59
CA LYS A 65 -5.80 7.38 20.92
C LYS A 65 -6.77 8.53 21.23
N SER A 66 -7.22 9.28 20.20
CA SER A 66 -8.21 10.35 20.36
C SER A 66 -9.57 9.86 20.86
N GLY A 67 -9.85 8.55 20.80
CA GLY A 67 -11.12 7.96 21.21
C GLY A 67 -12.25 8.11 20.19
N LYS A 68 -12.07 8.89 19.11
CA LYS A 68 -13.10 9.10 18.07
C LYS A 68 -13.59 7.80 17.44
N THR A 69 -12.74 6.77 17.36
CA THR A 69 -13.09 5.46 16.78
C THR A 69 -14.13 4.68 17.58
N LYS A 70 -14.33 5.03 18.86
CA LYS A 70 -15.38 4.42 19.71
C LYS A 70 -16.76 4.98 19.42
N GLU A 71 -16.82 6.20 18.89
CA GLU A 71 -18.06 6.92 18.67
C GLU A 71 -18.86 6.27 17.52
N GLU A 72 -20.16 6.06 17.76
CA GLU A 72 -21.00 5.32 16.81
C GLU A 72 -21.16 6.08 15.48
N SER A 73 -21.38 7.40 15.51
CA SER A 73 -21.55 8.16 14.27
C SER A 73 -20.26 8.19 13.46
N TRP A 74 -19.09 8.26 14.11
CA TRP A 74 -17.80 8.05 13.44
C TRP A 74 -17.75 6.69 12.74
N ARG A 75 -18.03 5.58 13.42
CA ARG A 75 -18.02 4.23 12.80
C ARG A 75 -18.98 4.16 11.61
N ARG A 76 -20.20 4.69 11.75
CA ARG A 76 -21.18 4.75 10.66
C ARG A 76 -20.69 5.59 9.48
N SER A 77 -20.03 6.72 9.73
CA SER A 77 -19.47 7.56 8.66
C SER A 77 -18.39 6.80 7.88
N GLN A 78 -17.56 6.00 8.55
CA GLN A 78 -16.52 5.20 7.89
C GLN A 78 -17.14 4.09 7.04
N LEU A 79 -18.17 3.38 7.54
CA LEU A 79 -18.89 2.37 6.76
C LEU A 79 -19.54 2.96 5.50
N LYS A 80 -20.13 4.17 5.60
CA LYS A 80 -20.67 4.90 4.45
C LYS A 80 -19.59 5.28 3.44
N ASN A 81 -18.41 5.68 3.91
CA ASN A 81 -17.29 5.99 3.03
C ASN A 81 -16.75 4.74 2.33
N LEU A 82 -16.75 3.58 2.99
CA LEU A 82 -16.37 2.30 2.36
C LEU A 82 -17.37 1.90 1.27
N LEU A 83 -18.67 2.04 1.52
CA LEU A 83 -19.71 1.81 0.50
C LEU A 83 -19.47 2.71 -0.71
N ARG A 84 -19.27 4.01 -0.47
CA ARG A 84 -18.99 4.98 -1.53
C ARG A 84 -17.72 4.63 -2.32
N LEU A 85 -16.66 4.20 -1.64
CA LEU A 85 -15.43 3.77 -2.28
C LEU A 85 -15.69 2.59 -3.24
N LEU A 86 -16.47 1.60 -2.81
CA LEU A 86 -16.81 0.44 -3.64
C LEU A 86 -17.64 0.83 -4.87
N GLU A 87 -18.53 1.81 -4.75
CA GLU A 87 -19.33 2.33 -5.86
C GLU A 87 -18.48 3.19 -6.81
N GLU A 88 -17.71 4.13 -6.28
CA GLU A 88 -16.90 5.07 -7.08
C GLU A 88 -15.73 4.39 -7.82
N LYS A 89 -15.23 3.27 -7.27
CA LYS A 89 -14.07 2.54 -7.79
C LYS A 89 -14.42 1.17 -8.39
N GLU A 90 -15.69 0.93 -8.67
CA GLU A 90 -16.19 -0.34 -9.22
C GLU A 90 -15.39 -0.82 -10.46
N ASP A 91 -15.26 0.04 -11.48
CA ASP A 91 -14.55 -0.30 -12.72
C ASP A 91 -13.06 -0.57 -12.48
N ASP A 92 -12.42 0.23 -11.62
CA ASP A 92 -11.00 0.08 -11.27
C ASP A 92 -10.78 -1.27 -10.54
N ILE A 93 -11.68 -1.63 -9.62
CA ILE A 93 -11.68 -2.90 -8.89
C ILE A 93 -11.87 -4.08 -9.85
N PHE A 94 -12.84 -4.02 -10.76
CA PHE A 94 -13.05 -5.09 -11.74
C PHE A 94 -11.88 -5.26 -12.69
N LYS A 95 -11.25 -4.16 -13.12
CA LYS A 95 -10.07 -4.21 -13.96
C LYS A 95 -8.91 -4.89 -13.22
N ALA A 96 -8.67 -4.55 -11.96
CA ALA A 96 -7.65 -5.19 -11.13
C ALA A 96 -7.94 -6.69 -10.95
N LEU A 97 -9.17 -7.06 -10.57
CA LEU A 97 -9.58 -8.46 -10.41
C LEU A 97 -9.45 -9.26 -11.72
N LYS A 98 -9.71 -8.63 -12.87
CA LYS A 98 -9.49 -9.27 -14.17
C LYS A 98 -8.00 -9.48 -14.45
N GLN A 99 -7.15 -8.52 -14.11
CA GLN A 99 -5.70 -8.60 -14.33
C GLN A 99 -5.06 -9.66 -13.42
N ASP A 100 -5.42 -9.68 -12.14
CA ASP A 100 -4.79 -10.53 -11.14
C ASP A 100 -5.35 -11.96 -11.15
N LEU A 101 -6.67 -12.10 -11.30
CA LEU A 101 -7.38 -13.37 -11.14
C LEU A 101 -8.07 -13.86 -12.41
N GLY A 102 -8.12 -13.05 -13.48
CA GLY A 102 -8.81 -13.42 -14.71
C GLY A 102 -10.34 -13.41 -14.63
N LYS A 103 -10.93 -13.03 -13.49
CA LYS A 103 -12.39 -13.04 -13.26
C LYS A 103 -13.13 -12.12 -14.23
N HIS A 104 -14.26 -12.55 -14.75
CA HIS A 104 -15.16 -11.68 -15.53
C HIS A 104 -15.94 -10.75 -14.58
N GLN A 105 -16.35 -9.57 -15.05
CA GLN A 105 -17.00 -8.54 -14.21
C GLN A 105 -18.20 -9.08 -13.41
N VAL A 106 -19.05 -9.90 -14.04
CA VAL A 106 -20.22 -10.51 -13.39
C VAL A 106 -19.85 -11.43 -12.21
N GLU A 107 -18.76 -12.17 -12.33
CA GLU A 107 -18.25 -13.04 -11.26
C GLU A 107 -17.62 -12.21 -10.14
N ALA A 108 -16.82 -11.20 -10.51
CA ALA A 108 -16.22 -10.27 -9.56
C ALA A 108 -17.27 -9.50 -8.74
N TYR A 109 -18.35 -9.03 -9.39
CA TYR A 109 -19.47 -8.39 -8.72
C TYR A 109 -20.15 -9.33 -7.72
N ARG A 110 -20.51 -10.54 -8.17
CA ARG A 110 -21.23 -11.51 -7.35
C ARG A 110 -20.42 -11.96 -6.14
N ASP A 111 -19.14 -12.26 -6.33
CA ASP A 111 -18.33 -12.95 -5.33
C ASP A 111 -17.62 -11.99 -4.37
N GLU A 112 -17.32 -10.75 -4.79
CA GLU A 112 -16.52 -9.82 -3.98
C GLU A 112 -17.34 -8.57 -3.59
N GLN A 113 -17.82 -7.82 -4.58
CA GLN A 113 -18.39 -6.50 -4.33
C GLN A 113 -19.79 -6.56 -3.71
N HIS A 114 -20.66 -7.46 -4.19
CA HIS A 114 -22.03 -7.61 -3.69
C HIS A 114 -22.06 -8.07 -2.23
N ILE A 115 -21.15 -8.99 -1.85
CA ILE A 115 -21.02 -9.46 -0.46
C ILE A 115 -20.63 -8.29 0.44
N ALA A 116 -19.60 -7.53 0.06
CA ALA A 116 -19.14 -6.37 0.82
C ALA A 116 -20.25 -5.31 1.00
N ILE A 117 -21.00 -4.98 -0.06
CA ILE A 117 -22.11 -4.02 0.01
C ILE A 117 -23.20 -4.52 0.97
N THR A 118 -23.54 -5.80 0.90
CA THR A 118 -24.60 -6.40 1.74
C THR A 118 -24.23 -6.37 3.21
N GLU A 119 -22.99 -6.72 3.55
CA GLU A 119 -22.48 -6.66 4.93
C GLU A 119 -22.48 -5.23 5.47
N LEU A 120 -21.98 -4.27 4.69
CA LEU A 120 -21.91 -2.86 5.09
C LEU A 120 -23.28 -2.19 5.21
N SER A 121 -24.28 -2.63 4.42
CA SER A 121 -25.63 -2.05 4.42
C SER A 121 -26.53 -2.60 5.54
N SER A 122 -26.29 -3.84 5.97
CA SER A 122 -27.10 -4.53 6.99
C SER A 122 -27.04 -3.84 8.36
N ASP A 123 -25.94 -3.16 8.68
CA ASP A 123 -25.74 -2.40 9.93
C ASP A 123 -26.47 -1.04 9.97
N HIS A 124 -26.92 -0.53 8.82
CA HIS A 124 -27.69 0.72 8.76
C HIS A 124 -29.14 0.51 9.20
N ASN A 125 -29.77 -0.59 8.79
CA ASN A 125 -31.22 -0.83 8.98
C ASN A 125 -31.59 -1.34 10.39
N GLN A 126 -30.71 -2.06 11.09
CA GLN A 126 -31.07 -2.64 12.40
C GLN A 126 -31.23 -1.60 13.51
N HIS A 127 -30.61 -0.42 13.40
CA HIS A 127 -30.64 0.59 14.45
C HIS A 127 -31.80 1.58 14.30
N GLU A 128 -32.19 1.95 13.08
CA GLU A 128 -33.42 2.71 12.84
C GLU A 128 -34.65 1.98 13.37
N THR A 129 -34.68 0.66 13.16
CA THR A 129 -35.78 -0.19 13.61
C THR A 129 -35.85 -0.24 15.15
N LYS A 130 -34.70 -0.32 15.84
CA LYS A 130 -34.62 -0.30 17.31
C LYS A 130 -34.94 1.07 17.92
N GLN A 131 -34.56 2.17 17.27
CA GLN A 131 -34.89 3.52 17.74
C GLN A 131 -36.39 3.84 17.55
N LYS A 132 -36.99 3.42 16.43
CA LYS A 132 -38.44 3.57 16.17
C LYS A 132 -39.29 2.72 17.11
N SER A 133 -38.86 1.51 17.46
CA SER A 133 -39.55 0.66 18.45
C SER A 133 -39.37 1.11 19.90
N PHE A 134 -38.37 1.93 20.20
CA PHE A 134 -38.15 2.49 21.54
C PHE A 134 -38.92 3.80 21.78
N LEU A 135 -39.33 4.47 20.70
CA LEU A 135 -40.06 5.74 20.72
C LEU A 135 -41.55 5.60 20.40
N SER A 136 -42.06 4.37 20.22
CA SER A 136 -43.48 4.03 20.01
C SER A 136 -44.00 3.18 21.15
#